data_AF-A0A166JF19-F1
#
_entry.id   AF-A0A166JF19-F1
#
_cell.length_a   1.000
_cell.length_b   1.000
_cell.length_c   1.000
_cell.angle_alpha   90.00
_cell.angle_beta   90.00
_cell.angle_gamma   90.00
#
_symmetry.space_group_name_H-M   'P 1'
#
loop_
_entity.id
_entity.type
_entity.pdbx_description
1 polymer ?
#
loop_
_entity_poly.entity_id
_entity_poly.type
_entity_poly.pdbx_seq_one_letter_code
_entity_poly.pdbx_strand_id
1 'polypeptide(L)'
;MRGNITRAQIKLLEAISEPSCDFKPPRIPLDEDLEEIDTMILELVGDAAIHLSVVKALHNMYPEESADIFMHLRSAVNSNKTFFFLMKKAGLCYEPTTKYSKPLKYVSNGFEIRIGIFILQEGLPSLCSWVEKAFGPLIRACIPDMLQIKADAASAANPTYIKKRSRDDAKTSEDEL
;
A
#
# COMPACT_ATOMS: atom_id res chain seq x y z
N MET A 1 -13.49 13.72 4.61
CA MET A 1 -13.66 12.38 5.23
C MET A 1 -12.30 11.89 5.70
N ARG A 2 -12.10 11.72 7.01
CA ARG A 2 -10.91 11.01 7.51
C ARG A 2 -11.18 9.52 7.31
N GLY A 3 -10.61 8.93 6.26
CA GLY A 3 -10.71 7.48 6.06
C GLY A 3 -10.04 6.76 7.24
N ASN A 4 -10.70 5.74 7.78
CA ASN A 4 -10.12 4.90 8.83
C ASN A 4 -8.86 4.22 8.27
N ILE A 5 -7.72 4.43 8.93
CA ILE A 5 -6.46 3.78 8.56
C ILE A 5 -6.60 2.28 8.86
N THR A 6 -6.33 1.43 7.88
CA THR A 6 -6.39 -0.02 8.07
C THR A 6 -5.18 -0.51 8.85
N ARG A 7 -5.30 -1.64 9.56
CA ARG A 7 -4.16 -2.29 10.26
C ARG A 7 -3.00 -2.58 9.31
N ALA A 8 -3.31 -3.00 8.07
CA ALA A 8 -2.32 -3.18 6.99
C ALA A 8 -1.54 -1.89 6.72
N GLN A 9 -2.25 -0.77 6.60
CA GLN A 9 -1.64 0.53 6.34
C GLN A 9 -0.79 1.00 7.52
N ILE A 10 -1.18 0.73 8.77
CA ILE A 10 -0.35 1.03 9.95
C ILE A 10 0.98 0.28 9.86
N LYS A 11 0.93 -1.04 9.67
CA LYS A 11 2.13 -1.90 9.60
C LYS A 11 3.05 -1.52 8.46
N LEU A 12 2.47 -1.16 7.32
CA LEU A 12 3.23 -0.68 6.18
C LEU A 12 3.97 0.62 6.49
N LEU A 13 3.30 1.57 7.15
CA LEU A 13 3.91 2.85 7.52
C LEU A 13 4.97 2.70 8.62
N GLU A 14 4.77 1.78 9.57
CA GLU A 14 5.80 1.37 10.54
C GLU A 14 7.03 0.85 9.80
N ALA A 15 6.85 -0.10 8.88
CA ALA A 15 7.93 -0.68 8.08
C ALA A 15 8.69 0.37 7.24
N ILE A 16 8.00 1.36 6.68
CA ILE A 16 8.65 2.47 5.94
C ILE A 16 9.49 3.35 6.89
N SER A 17 9.03 3.52 8.12
CA SER A 17 9.69 4.38 9.11
C SER A 17 10.97 3.74 9.64
N GLU A 18 11.08 2.41 9.63
CA GLU A 18 12.26 1.67 10.08
C GLU A 18 13.55 2.11 9.36
N PRO A 19 14.68 2.31 10.08
CA PRO A 19 15.95 2.67 9.46
C PRO A 19 16.45 1.65 8.41
N SER A 20 16.08 0.38 8.55
CA SER A 20 16.41 -0.69 7.62
C SER A 20 15.66 -0.62 6.29
N CYS A 21 14.61 0.20 6.18
CA CYS A 21 13.89 0.41 4.93
C CYS A 21 14.71 1.30 3.97
N ASP A 22 15.54 0.67 3.14
CA ASP A 22 16.27 1.32 2.05
C ASP A 22 15.41 1.43 0.79
N PHE A 23 14.40 2.30 0.84
CA PHE A 23 13.54 2.56 -0.32
C PHE A 23 14.20 3.54 -1.29
N LYS A 24 14.37 3.13 -2.54
CA LYS A 24 14.87 3.97 -3.63
C LYS A 24 13.84 3.99 -4.76
N PRO A 25 13.24 5.16 -5.07
CA PRO A 25 12.32 5.28 -6.19
C PRO A 25 13.07 5.02 -7.51
N PRO A 26 12.36 4.67 -8.60
CA PRO A 26 13.02 4.45 -9.88
C PRO A 26 13.79 5.70 -10.30
N ARG A 27 15.00 5.49 -10.83
CA ARG A 27 15.78 6.58 -11.40
C ARG A 27 15.12 6.99 -12.70
N ILE A 28 14.91 8.29 -12.87
CA ILE A 28 14.40 8.87 -14.09
C ILE A 28 15.58 9.58 -14.76
N PRO A 29 16.07 9.09 -15.90
CA PRO A 29 16.94 9.87 -16.76
C PRO A 29 16.23 11.19 -17.10
N LEU A 30 16.96 12.30 -17.02
CA LEU A 30 16.50 13.56 -17.61
C LEU A 30 16.61 13.39 -19.13
N ASP A 31 15.63 12.74 -19.74
CA ASP A 31 15.49 12.70 -21.20
C ASP A 31 14.65 13.91 -21.63
N GLU A 32 15.15 14.65 -22.62
CA GLU A 32 14.49 15.83 -23.18
C GLU A 32 13.15 15.46 -23.86
N ASP A 33 13.00 14.22 -24.33
CA ASP A 33 11.81 13.72 -25.02
C ASP A 33 10.57 13.55 -24.12
N LEU A 34 10.71 13.63 -22.80
CA LEU A 34 9.59 13.56 -21.86
C LEU A 34 8.88 14.90 -21.66
N GLU A 35 9.44 16.01 -22.14
CA GLU A 35 8.85 17.35 -21.97
C GLU A 35 7.51 17.54 -22.71
N GLU A 36 7.19 16.67 -23.68
CA GLU A 36 5.94 16.75 -24.45
C GLU A 36 4.77 15.94 -23.86
N ILE A 37 5.01 15.06 -22.89
CA ILE A 37 3.94 14.19 -22.35
C ILE A 37 3.20 14.90 -21.21
N ASP A 38 1.87 14.97 -21.34
CA ASP A 38 1.01 15.51 -20.28
C ASP A 38 1.22 14.77 -18.96
N THR A 39 1.58 15.53 -17.91
CA THR A 39 1.75 15.01 -16.55
C THR A 39 0.53 14.27 -16.01
N MET A 40 -0.69 14.61 -16.44
CA MET A 40 -1.91 13.87 -16.08
C MET A 40 -1.94 12.48 -16.73
N ILE A 41 -1.43 12.34 -17.95
CA ILE A 41 -1.31 11.04 -18.62
C ILE A 41 -0.24 10.20 -17.91
N LEU A 42 0.89 10.81 -17.53
CA LEU A 42 1.94 10.11 -16.77
C LEU A 42 1.44 9.65 -15.39
N GLU A 43 0.70 10.50 -14.67
CA GLU A 43 0.05 10.14 -13.40
C GLU A 43 -0.89 8.94 -13.59
N LEU A 44 -1.78 9.00 -14.58
CA LEU A 44 -2.74 7.94 -14.87
C LEU A 44 -2.06 6.62 -15.25
N VAL A 45 -1.09 6.65 -16.16
CA VAL A 45 -0.32 5.46 -16.58
C VAL A 45 0.44 4.89 -15.39
N GLY A 46 1.06 5.76 -14.59
CA GLY A 46 1.79 5.37 -13.39
C GLY A 46 0.93 4.69 -12.34
N ASP A 47 -0.24 5.25 -12.04
CA ASP A 47 -1.22 4.68 -11.11
C ASP A 47 -1.68 3.27 -11.56
N ALA A 48 -2.10 3.14 -12.82
CA ALA A 48 -2.49 1.84 -13.36
C ALA A 48 -1.34 0.82 -13.32
N ALA A 49 -0.13 1.25 -13.69
CA ALA A 49 1.06 0.42 -13.75
C ALA A 49 1.52 -0.08 -12.38
N ILE A 50 1.54 0.79 -11.36
CA ILE A 50 1.90 0.38 -10.00
C ILE A 50 0.85 -0.57 -9.43
N HIS A 51 -0.44 -0.33 -9.72
CA HIS A 51 -1.52 -1.20 -9.30
C HIS A 51 -1.37 -2.63 -9.81
N LEU A 52 -1.10 -2.80 -11.11
CA LEU A 52 -0.87 -4.10 -11.71
C LEU A 52 0.40 -4.76 -11.16
N SER A 53 1.50 -4.00 -11.06
CA SER A 53 2.80 -4.51 -10.65
C SER A 53 2.79 -5.00 -9.20
N VAL A 54 2.09 -4.30 -8.30
CA VAL A 54 1.92 -4.73 -6.91
C VAL A 54 1.10 -6.02 -6.81
N VAL A 55 0.02 -6.15 -7.58
CA VAL A 55 -0.78 -7.40 -7.62
C VAL A 55 0.08 -8.57 -8.13
N LYS A 56 0.88 -8.33 -9.16
CA LYS A 56 1.80 -9.35 -9.69
C LYS A 56 2.86 -9.76 -8.67
N ALA A 57 3.45 -8.80 -7.96
CA ALA A 57 4.39 -9.08 -6.88
C ALA A 57 3.73 -9.90 -5.74
N LEU A 58 2.51 -9.54 -5.34
CA LEU A 58 1.75 -10.29 -4.33
C LEU A 58 1.49 -11.74 -4.77
N HIS A 59 1.03 -11.94 -5.99
CA HIS A 59 0.79 -13.27 -6.55
C HIS A 59 2.08 -14.10 -6.65
N ASN A 60 3.19 -13.49 -7.06
CA ASN A 60 4.48 -14.19 -7.15
C ASN A 60 5.03 -14.58 -5.78
N MET A 61 4.85 -13.73 -4.77
CA MET A 61 5.33 -13.99 -3.41
C MET A 61 4.43 -14.95 -2.62
N TYR A 62 3.12 -14.97 -2.93
CA TYR A 62 2.10 -15.69 -2.18
C TYR A 62 1.05 -16.32 -3.12
N PRO A 63 1.43 -17.30 -3.95
CA PRO A 63 0.56 -17.82 -5.02
C PRO A 63 -0.73 -18.50 -4.51
N GLU A 64 -0.71 -19.04 -3.30
CA GLU A 64 -1.83 -19.78 -2.71
C GLU A 64 -2.79 -18.91 -1.87
N GLU A 65 -2.51 -17.61 -1.76
CA GLU A 65 -3.31 -16.72 -0.92
C GLU A 65 -4.61 -16.27 -1.59
N SER A 66 -5.60 -15.97 -0.75
CA SER A 66 -6.93 -15.56 -1.22
C SER A 66 -6.95 -14.13 -1.78
N ALA A 67 -7.84 -13.89 -2.75
CA ALA A 67 -8.08 -12.57 -3.33
C ALA A 67 -8.34 -11.47 -2.30
N ASP A 68 -8.99 -11.78 -1.17
CA ASP A 68 -9.26 -10.82 -0.10
C ASP A 68 -7.97 -10.24 0.53
N ILE A 69 -6.96 -11.09 0.74
CA ILE A 69 -5.65 -10.67 1.26
C ILE A 69 -4.98 -9.74 0.25
N PHE A 70 -5.04 -10.09 -1.04
CA PHE A 70 -4.49 -9.25 -2.09
C PHE A 70 -5.19 -7.90 -2.17
N MET A 71 -6.52 -7.86 -2.02
CA MET A 71 -7.28 -6.61 -1.99
C MET A 71 -6.84 -5.70 -0.83
N HIS A 72 -6.69 -6.24 0.38
CA HIS A 72 -6.28 -5.47 1.55
C HIS A 72 -4.85 -4.95 1.41
N LEU A 73 -3.90 -5.80 0.99
CA LEU A 73 -2.50 -5.40 0.81
C LEU A 73 -2.35 -4.41 -0.33
N ARG A 74 -2.97 -4.67 -1.48
CA ARG A 74 -2.94 -3.74 -2.62
C ARG A 74 -3.48 -2.37 -2.23
N SER A 75 -4.58 -2.32 -1.48
CA SER A 75 -5.17 -1.06 -1.01
C SER A 75 -4.22 -0.29 -0.07
N ALA A 76 -3.55 -1.00 0.85
CA ALA A 76 -2.57 -0.36 1.73
C ALA A 76 -1.33 0.12 0.95
N VAL A 77 -0.78 -0.73 0.09
CA VAL A 77 0.45 -0.47 -0.67
C VAL A 77 0.26 0.67 -1.68
N ASN A 78 -0.85 0.69 -2.41
CA ASN A 78 -1.12 1.70 -3.44
C ASN A 78 -1.86 2.92 -2.92
N SER A 79 -1.84 3.17 -1.61
CA SER A 79 -2.47 4.38 -1.07
C SER A 79 -1.59 5.60 -1.28
N ASN A 80 -2.19 6.76 -1.58
CA ASN A 80 -1.47 8.04 -1.63
C ASN A 80 -0.65 8.31 -0.37
N LYS A 81 -1.12 7.81 0.78
CA LYS A 81 -0.40 7.91 2.05
C LYS A 81 0.92 7.13 2.00
N THR A 82 0.89 5.89 1.51
CA THR A 82 2.10 5.08 1.33
C THR A 82 3.07 5.78 0.38
N PHE A 83 2.60 6.21 -0.79
CA PHE A 83 3.44 6.92 -1.76
C PHE A 83 4.08 8.18 -1.17
N PHE A 84 3.31 8.96 -0.41
CA PHE A 84 3.82 10.12 0.31
C PHE A 84 4.96 9.74 1.27
N PHE A 85 4.78 8.73 2.12
CA PHE A 85 5.80 8.32 3.08
C PHE A 85 7.03 7.71 2.42
N LEU A 86 6.88 6.98 1.32
CA LEU A 86 8.00 6.46 0.52
C LEU A 86 8.80 7.59 -0.12
N MET A 87 8.14 8.57 -0.72
CA MET A 87 8.79 9.76 -1.28
C MET A 87 9.49 10.59 -0.21
N LYS A 88 8.87 10.73 0.97
CA LYS A 88 9.50 11.36 2.13
C LYS A 88 10.75 10.58 2.59
N LYS A 89 10.66 9.25 2.69
CA LYS A 89 11.79 8.37 3.06
C LYS A 89 12.96 8.51 2.08
N ALA A 90 12.66 8.66 0.79
CA ALA A 90 13.65 8.87 -0.26
C ALA A 90 14.22 10.30 -0.31
N GLY A 91 13.79 11.22 0.58
CA GLY A 91 14.22 12.62 0.55
C GLY A 91 13.65 13.43 -0.62
N LEU A 92 12.61 12.94 -1.29
CA LEU A 92 11.98 13.59 -2.46
C LEU A 92 10.69 14.34 -2.12
N CYS A 93 10.34 14.41 -0.84
CA CYS A 93 9.31 15.33 -0.36
C CYS A 93 9.97 16.68 -0.11
N TYR A 94 9.82 17.63 -1.04
CA TYR A 94 10.16 19.02 -0.76
C TYR A 94 9.28 19.50 0.40
N GLU A 95 9.88 20.17 1.38
CA GLU A 95 9.09 20.79 2.45
C GLU A 95 7.97 21.62 1.81
N PRO A 96 6.76 21.61 2.41
CA PRO A 96 5.67 22.37 1.87
C PRO A 96 6.05 23.85 2.01
N THR A 97 6.66 24.40 0.96
CA THR A 97 6.45 25.81 0.65
C THR A 97 4.93 26.00 0.72
N THR A 98 4.49 27.07 1.36
CA THR A 98 3.08 27.42 1.61
C THR A 98 2.19 27.47 0.34
N LYS A 99 2.75 27.10 -0.81
CA LYS A 99 2.20 27.07 -2.16
C LYS A 99 1.20 25.92 -2.42
N TYR A 100 1.25 24.81 -1.68
CA TYR A 100 0.36 23.66 -1.93
C TYR A 100 -0.64 23.44 -0.80
N SER A 101 -1.93 23.55 -1.11
CA SER A 101 -3.03 23.32 -0.15
C SER A 101 -3.20 21.85 0.24
N LYS A 102 -2.61 20.90 -0.51
CA LYS A 102 -2.69 19.45 -0.27
C LYS A 102 -1.34 18.73 -0.54
N PRO A 103 -0.33 18.88 0.33
CA PRO A 103 1.00 18.31 0.13
C PRO A 103 1.00 16.79 -0.09
N LEU A 104 0.12 16.07 0.63
CA LEU A 104 0.00 14.61 0.50
C LEU A 104 -0.35 14.19 -0.93
N LYS A 105 -1.37 14.83 -1.53
CA LYS A 105 -1.80 14.51 -2.89
C LYS A 105 -0.71 14.88 -3.90
N TYR A 106 -0.12 16.06 -3.77
CA TYR A 106 0.91 16.51 -4.69
C TYR A 106 2.12 15.55 -4.74
N VAL A 107 2.62 15.14 -3.57
CA VAL A 107 3.77 14.22 -3.49
C VAL A 107 3.40 12.81 -3.93
N SER A 108 2.18 12.33 -3.63
CA SER A 108 1.73 11.02 -4.12
C SER A 108 1.60 10.99 -5.64
N ASN A 109 1.02 12.03 -6.24
CA ASN A 109 0.92 12.16 -7.69
C ASN A 109 2.32 12.23 -8.33
N GLY A 110 3.26 12.91 -7.66
CA GLY A 110 4.67 12.90 -8.06
C GLY A 110 5.31 11.51 -8.06
N PHE A 111 4.90 10.60 -7.17
CA PHE A 111 5.33 9.21 -7.22
C PHE A 111 4.73 8.48 -8.43
N GLU A 112 3.43 8.63 -8.68
CA GLU A 112 2.74 8.02 -9.82
C GLU A 112 3.35 8.48 -11.16
N ILE A 113 3.58 9.79 -11.34
CA ILE A 113 4.28 10.33 -12.52
C ILE A 113 5.64 9.67 -12.72
N ARG A 114 6.40 9.44 -11.64
CA ARG A 114 7.70 8.77 -11.72
C ARG A 114 7.58 7.33 -12.21
N ILE A 115 6.55 6.61 -11.77
CA ILE A 115 6.24 5.28 -12.29
C ILE A 115 5.82 5.34 -13.74
N GLY A 116 4.99 6.33 -14.13
CA GLY A 116 4.55 6.55 -15.50
C GLY A 116 5.72 6.75 -16.46
N ILE A 117 6.69 7.58 -16.08
CA ILE A 117 7.92 7.76 -16.85
C ILE A 117 8.71 6.46 -16.94
N PHE A 118 8.92 5.78 -15.79
CA PHE A 118 9.71 4.56 -15.74
C PHE A 118 9.13 3.44 -16.61
N ILE A 119 7.81 3.24 -16.62
CA ILE A 119 7.20 2.20 -17.45
C ILE A 119 7.28 2.53 -18.95
N LEU A 120 7.21 3.81 -19.33
CA LEU A 120 7.35 4.21 -20.74
C LEU A 120 8.78 4.03 -21.25
N GLN A 121 9.79 4.20 -20.39
CA GLN A 121 11.20 4.03 -20.75
C GLN A 121 11.64 2.56 -20.72
N GLU A 122 11.32 1.84 -19.64
CA GLU A 122 11.92 0.53 -19.33
C GLU A 122 10.94 -0.64 -19.50
N GLY A 123 9.64 -0.34 -19.68
CA GLY A 123 8.59 -1.33 -19.85
C GLY A 123 8.10 -1.99 -18.56
N LEU A 124 6.98 -2.70 -18.68
CA LEU A 124 6.32 -3.39 -17.56
C LEU A 124 7.20 -4.45 -16.86
N PRO A 125 8.01 -5.28 -17.54
CA PRO A 125 8.85 -6.27 -16.88
C PRO A 125 9.85 -5.65 -15.89
N SER A 126 10.49 -4.56 -16.29
CA SER A 126 11.43 -3.80 -15.46
C SER A 126 10.72 -3.19 -14.24
N LEU A 127 9.52 -2.63 -14.44
CA LEU A 127 8.68 -2.14 -13.33
C LEU A 127 8.32 -3.25 -12.35
N CYS A 128 7.87 -4.42 -12.84
CA CYS A 128 7.54 -5.54 -11.97
C CYS A 128 8.75 -5.98 -11.13
N SER A 129 9.93 -6.11 -11.74
CA SER A 129 11.16 -6.47 -11.03
C SER A 129 11.54 -5.43 -9.97
N TRP A 130 11.41 -4.14 -10.29
CA TRP A 130 11.65 -3.08 -9.32
C TRP A 130 10.65 -3.12 -8.17
N VAL A 131 9.34 -3.30 -8.45
CA VAL A 131 8.30 -3.38 -7.42
C VAL A 131 8.54 -4.56 -6.49
N GLU A 132 8.87 -5.74 -6.99
CA GLU A 132 9.18 -6.91 -6.15
C GLU A 132 10.35 -6.62 -5.20
N LYS A 133 11.39 -5.93 -5.67
CA LYS A 133 12.56 -5.56 -4.85
C LYS A 133 12.22 -4.47 -3.83
N ALA A 134 11.56 -3.40 -4.26
CA ALA A 134 11.30 -2.21 -3.45
C ALA A 134 10.16 -2.42 -2.44
N PHE A 135 9.08 -3.08 -2.86
CA PHE A 135 7.90 -3.32 -2.02
C PHE A 135 7.91 -4.68 -1.35
N GLY A 136 8.71 -5.66 -1.81
CA GLY A 136 8.78 -7.00 -1.23
C GLY A 136 9.02 -7.01 0.29
N PRO A 137 10.01 -6.26 0.83
CA PRO A 137 10.21 -6.17 2.28
C PRO A 137 8.99 -5.60 3.02
N LEU A 138 8.35 -4.58 2.45
CA LEU A 138 7.18 -3.92 3.03
C LEU A 138 5.95 -4.83 3.03
N ILE A 139 5.73 -5.55 1.94
CA ILE A 139 4.68 -6.57 1.80
C ILE A 139 4.90 -7.67 2.84
N ARG A 140 6.13 -8.20 2.97
CA ARG A 140 6.47 -9.23 3.96
C ARG A 140 6.18 -8.78 5.39
N ALA A 141 6.45 -7.51 5.72
CA ALA A 141 6.17 -6.95 7.03
C ALA A 141 4.66 -6.90 7.36
N CYS A 142 3.80 -6.83 6.34
CA CYS A 142 2.34 -6.71 6.53
C CYS A 142 1.60 -8.05 6.56
N ILE A 143 2.16 -9.10 5.95
CA ILE A 143 1.48 -10.39 5.75
C ILE A 143 1.02 -11.07 7.04
N PRO A 144 1.84 -11.17 8.12
CA PRO A 144 1.41 -11.81 9.35
C PRO A 144 0.12 -11.20 9.93
N ASP A 145 0.00 -9.88 9.91
CA ASP A 145 -1.20 -9.20 10.37
C ASP A 145 -2.41 -9.45 9.45
N MET A 146 -2.22 -9.60 8.14
CA MET A 146 -3.32 -9.90 7.22
C MET A 146 -3.86 -11.30 7.41
N LEU A 147 -2.96 -12.27 7.63
CA LEU A 147 -3.34 -13.63 7.96
C LEU A 147 -4.10 -13.68 9.30
N GLN A 148 -3.69 -12.88 10.28
CA GLN A 148 -4.40 -12.78 11.54
C GLN A 148 -5.81 -12.20 11.36
N ILE A 149 -5.98 -11.13 10.57
CA ILE A 149 -7.31 -10.55 10.29
C ILE A 149 -8.23 -11.59 9.65
N LYS A 150 -7.71 -12.38 8.70
CA LYS A 150 -8.48 -13.46 8.07
C LYS A 150 -8.88 -14.53 9.08
N ALA A 151 -7.97 -14.93 9.96
CA ALA A 151 -8.24 -15.92 11.02
C ALA A 151 -9.29 -15.40 12.03
N ASP A 152 -9.21 -14.14 12.43
CA ASP A 152 -10.15 -13.48 13.33
C ASP A 152 -11.55 -13.41 12.70
N ALA A 153 -11.64 -13.04 11.43
CA ALA A 153 -12.88 -12.99 10.67
C ALA A 153 -13.52 -14.39 10.52
N ALA A 154 -12.72 -15.41 10.22
CA ALA A 154 -13.20 -16.79 10.14
C ALA A 154 -13.71 -17.31 11.50
N SER A 155 -13.04 -16.93 12.59
CA SER A 155 -13.46 -17.29 13.95
C SER A 155 -14.77 -16.60 14.36
N ALA A 156 -14.93 -15.33 13.99
CA ALA A 156 -16.16 -14.57 14.24
C ALA A 156 -17.37 -15.10 13.45
N ALA A 157 -17.13 -15.64 12.25
CA ALA A 157 -18.16 -16.27 11.43
C ALA A 157 -18.56 -17.69 11.90
N ASN A 158 -17.83 -18.27 12.86
CA ASN A 158 -18.05 -19.64 13.32
C ASN A 158 -19.26 -19.70 14.30
N PRO A 159 -20.31 -20.50 14.02
CA PRO A 159 -21.55 -20.54 14.83
C PRO A 159 -21.31 -20.89 16.31
N THR A 160 -20.25 -21.65 16.57
CA THR A 160 -19.85 -22.06 17.92
C THR A 160 -19.32 -20.89 18.75
N TYR A 161 -18.69 -19.91 18.12
CA TYR A 161 -18.22 -18.68 18.76
C TYR A 161 -19.38 -17.72 19.07
N ILE A 162 -20.33 -17.62 18.14
CA ILE A 162 -21.58 -16.84 18.31
C ILE A 162 -22.38 -17.37 19.51
N LYS A 163 -22.52 -18.69 19.64
CA LYS A 163 -23.19 -19.31 20.80
C LYS A 163 -22.48 -19.07 22.13
N LYS A 164 -21.15 -18.97 22.15
CA LYS A 164 -20.37 -18.75 23.38
C LYS A 164 -20.52 -17.31 23.88
N ARG A 165 -20.43 -16.33 22.98
CA ARG A 165 -20.62 -14.90 23.30
C ARG A 165 -22.04 -14.60 23.79
N SER A 166 -23.07 -15.13 23.12
CA SER A 166 -24.46 -14.99 23.60
C SER A 166 -24.71 -15.66 24.96
N ARG A 167 -23.90 -16.64 25.36
CA ARG A 167 -24.03 -17.32 26.66
C ARG A 167 -23.29 -16.58 27.78
N ASP A 168 -22.19 -15.91 27.45
CA ASP A 168 -21.45 -15.06 28.39
C ASP A 168 -22.20 -13.74 28.64
N ASP A 169 -22.78 -13.13 27.59
CA ASP A 169 -23.62 -11.92 27.72
C ASP A 169 -24.88 -12.18 28.58
N ALA A 170 -25.48 -13.38 28.46
CA ALA A 170 -26.64 -13.79 29.25
C ALA A 170 -26.31 -14.06 30.73
N LYS A 171 -25.07 -14.47 31.05
CA LYS A 171 -24.64 -14.66 32.45
C LYS A 171 -24.36 -13.35 33.16
N THR A 172 -23.83 -12.35 32.47
CA THR A 172 -23.64 -11.00 33.03
C THR A 172 -24.95 -10.29 33.38
N SER A 173 -26.08 -10.64 32.75
CA SER A 173 -27.39 -10.06 33.09
C SER A 173 -28.12 -10.74 34.25
N GLU A 174 -27.69 -11.94 34.67
CA GLU A 174 -28.30 -12.66 35.81
C GLU A 174 -27.60 -12.34 37.15
N ASP A 175 -26.37 -11.84 37.12
CA ASP A 175 -25.61 -11.45 38.34
C ASP A 175 -25.84 -9.98 38.77
N GLU A 176 -26.66 -9.20 38.04
CA GLU A 176 -27.03 -7.80 38.37
C GLU A 176 -28.47 -7.63 38.90
N LEU A 177 -29.17 -8.72 39.29
CA LEU A 177 -30.52 -8.69 39.88
C LEU A 177 -30.55 -9.11 41.35
#